data_AF-A0A1H8J1H5-F1
#
_entry.id   AF-A0A1H8J1H5-F1
#
_cell.length_a   1.000
_cell.length_b   1.000
_cell.length_c   1.000
_cell.angle_alpha   90.00
_cell.angle_beta   90.00
_cell.angle_gamma   90.00
#
_symmetry.space_group_name_H-M   'P 1'
#
loop_
_entity.id
_entity.type
_entity.pdbx_description
1 polymer ?
#
loop_
_entity_poly.entity_id
_entity_poly.type
_entity_poly.pdbx_seq_one_letter_code
_entity_poly.pdbx_strand_id
1 'polypeptide(L)'
;MIPAETTGRDTEVKRPGSKILPSLGILLVTGGLIFLGWFAYLWFEPAESPYQYQQISTGNPQDYPELALDAWPELTVSHYDVIASEAEKPIARAIVAQRDDAPPVLIKWQNNSKEILHALDWKSSELSELAAAINQHAEKDALILAWWDISRQINLLTGHDTLFTSHLNEPLIIPQHWQAQMEAIDAYEQTFWQSRPERQELEQFERFSLALTEEPATGVAQLRELIGKERTAYIIVHVTDLYKLGLMYPERIGVAYQNFPLTGNIHGMINHMKVQLKEHDFDTYTLQSITDTEIRVYFLSDEQSSKTLLAGMLPFTDKDAPMELEALQLLYQKGGYWLYKIP
;
A
#
# COMPACT_ATOMS: atom_id res chain seq x y z
N MET A 1 -75.28 -45.72 -74.36
CA MET A 1 -74.13 -45.86 -75.29
C MET A 1 -72.86 -45.68 -74.49
N ILE A 2 -72.02 -46.71 -74.52
CA ILE A 2 -70.59 -46.80 -74.14
C ILE A 2 -70.23 -46.53 -72.66
N PRO A 3 -69.43 -47.42 -72.02
CA PRO A 3 -69.30 -47.54 -70.57
C PRO A 3 -68.02 -46.88 -70.03
N ALA A 4 -67.87 -46.78 -68.71
CA ALA A 4 -66.58 -46.54 -68.08
C ALA A 4 -66.34 -47.57 -66.97
N GLU A 5 -65.27 -48.32 -67.20
CA GLU A 5 -64.70 -49.42 -66.44
C GLU A 5 -63.79 -48.94 -65.29
N THR A 6 -63.88 -49.65 -64.17
CA THR A 6 -62.79 -50.15 -63.29
C THR A 6 -61.70 -49.24 -62.70
N THR A 7 -61.59 -49.39 -61.36
CA THR A 7 -60.38 -49.54 -60.51
C THR A 7 -59.38 -48.39 -60.35
N GLY A 8 -59.39 -47.83 -59.13
CA GLY A 8 -58.32 -48.03 -58.13
C GLY A 8 -56.96 -47.39 -58.39
N ARG A 9 -56.60 -46.40 -57.55
CA ARG A 9 -55.23 -46.20 -57.08
C ARG A 9 -55.20 -45.34 -55.83
N ASP A 10 -54.67 -45.93 -54.76
CA ASP A 10 -54.18 -45.24 -53.57
C ASP A 10 -53.28 -44.08 -53.96
N THR A 11 -53.52 -42.91 -53.37
CA THR A 11 -52.49 -41.90 -53.19
C THR A 11 -52.48 -41.43 -51.74
N GLU A 12 -51.68 -42.13 -50.95
CA GLU A 12 -51.15 -41.68 -49.66
C GLU A 12 -50.34 -40.39 -49.91
N VAL A 13 -50.95 -39.22 -49.67
CA VAL A 13 -50.21 -37.95 -49.66
C VAL A 13 -49.48 -37.83 -48.33
N LYS A 14 -48.28 -38.41 -48.24
CA LYS A 14 -47.29 -38.00 -47.23
C LYS A 14 -46.89 -36.55 -47.50
N ARG A 15 -47.45 -35.61 -46.74
CA ARG A 15 -46.89 -34.25 -46.65
C ARG A 15 -45.54 -34.33 -45.90
N PRO A 16 -44.44 -33.82 -46.49
CA PRO A 16 -43.13 -33.85 -45.86
C PRO A 16 -43.09 -32.91 -44.66
N GLY A 17 -42.38 -33.34 -43.63
CA GLY A 17 -42.45 -32.79 -42.28
C GLY A 17 -42.12 -31.31 -42.15
N SER A 18 -42.98 -30.63 -41.40
CA SER A 18 -42.76 -29.31 -40.79
C SER A 18 -41.71 -29.37 -39.67
N LYS A 19 -40.54 -29.96 -39.92
CA LYS A 19 -39.42 -30.00 -38.95
C LYS A 19 -38.65 -28.68 -38.88
N ILE A 20 -38.88 -27.76 -39.83
CA ILE A 20 -38.13 -26.51 -39.95
C ILE A 20 -38.52 -25.50 -38.85
N LEU A 21 -39.79 -25.44 -38.42
CA LEU A 21 -40.21 -24.56 -37.32
C LEU A 21 -39.67 -24.95 -35.93
N PRO A 22 -39.79 -26.22 -35.48
CA PRO A 22 -39.27 -26.61 -34.17
C PRO A 22 -37.74 -26.58 -34.12
N SER A 23 -37.03 -26.83 -35.24
CA SER A 23 -35.57 -26.69 -35.28
C SER A 23 -35.11 -25.23 -35.17
N LEU A 24 -35.89 -24.27 -35.69
CA LEU A 24 -35.57 -22.85 -35.58
C LEU A 24 -35.74 -22.34 -34.13
N GLY A 25 -36.78 -22.81 -33.43
CA GLY A 25 -37.00 -22.50 -32.02
C GLY A 25 -35.91 -23.08 -31.11
N ILE A 26 -35.46 -24.30 -31.36
CA ILE A 26 -34.35 -24.92 -30.61
C ILE A 26 -33.04 -24.15 -30.87
N LEU A 27 -32.74 -23.76 -32.11
CA LEU A 27 -31.56 -22.95 -32.44
C LEU A 27 -31.57 -21.57 -31.76
N LEU A 28 -32.73 -20.93 -31.66
CA LEU A 28 -32.88 -19.64 -30.98
C LEU A 28 -32.68 -19.75 -29.45
N VAL A 29 -33.21 -20.80 -28.83
CA VAL A 29 -33.03 -21.05 -27.39
C VAL A 29 -31.58 -21.44 -27.08
N THR A 30 -30.96 -22.32 -27.87
CA THR A 30 -29.55 -22.69 -27.69
C THR A 30 -28.63 -21.49 -27.94
N GLY A 31 -28.89 -20.69 -28.98
CA GLY A 31 -28.16 -19.44 -29.22
C GLY A 31 -28.31 -18.45 -28.07
N GLY A 32 -29.54 -18.26 -27.55
CA GLY A 32 -29.80 -17.40 -26.40
C GLY A 32 -29.09 -17.85 -25.13
N LEU A 33 -29.03 -19.16 -24.86
CA LEU A 33 -28.28 -19.71 -23.72
C LEU A 33 -26.77 -19.57 -23.88
N ILE A 34 -26.24 -19.69 -25.11
CA ILE A 34 -24.81 -19.44 -25.39
C ILE A 34 -24.49 -17.96 -25.16
N PHE A 35 -25.32 -17.03 -25.65
CA PHE A 35 -25.12 -15.61 -25.40
C PHE A 35 -25.25 -15.24 -23.92
N LEU A 36 -26.20 -15.84 -23.17
CA LEU A 36 -26.31 -15.69 -21.72
C LEU A 36 -25.08 -16.25 -20.99
N GLY A 37 -24.59 -17.41 -21.39
CA GLY A 37 -23.37 -18.01 -20.83
C GLY A 37 -22.12 -17.18 -21.13
N TRP A 38 -22.01 -16.63 -22.35
CA TRP A 38 -20.93 -15.72 -22.75
C TRP A 38 -21.03 -14.38 -22.03
N PHE A 39 -22.24 -13.83 -21.89
CA PHE A 39 -22.46 -12.59 -21.16
C PHE A 39 -22.19 -12.78 -19.66
N ALA A 40 -22.61 -13.91 -19.08
CA ALA A 40 -22.23 -14.28 -17.72
C ALA A 40 -20.71 -14.44 -17.60
N TYR A 41 -20.05 -15.10 -18.55
CA TYR A 41 -18.60 -15.25 -18.57
C TYR A 41 -17.88 -13.88 -18.60
N LEU A 42 -18.27 -12.97 -19.49
CA LEU A 42 -17.73 -11.60 -19.55
C LEU A 42 -18.09 -10.77 -18.30
N TRP A 43 -19.21 -11.07 -17.65
CA TRP A 43 -19.64 -10.40 -16.42
C TRP A 43 -18.91 -10.94 -15.18
N PHE A 44 -18.37 -12.16 -15.26
CA PHE A 44 -17.64 -12.83 -14.19
C PHE A 44 -16.13 -12.95 -14.46
N GLU A 45 -15.63 -12.50 -15.61
CA GLU A 45 -14.19 -12.35 -15.84
C GLU A 45 -13.67 -11.32 -14.83
N PRO A 46 -12.70 -11.69 -13.97
CA PRO A 46 -12.11 -10.74 -13.04
C PRO A 46 -11.58 -9.55 -13.82
N ALA A 47 -11.93 -8.34 -13.40
CA ALA A 47 -11.28 -7.15 -13.95
C ALA A 47 -9.77 -7.32 -13.78
N GLU A 48 -9.01 -7.04 -14.83
CA GLU A 48 -7.55 -7.05 -14.73
C GLU A 48 -7.08 -5.84 -13.93
N SER A 49 -5.96 -5.99 -13.21
CA SER A 49 -5.31 -4.85 -12.58
C SER A 49 -4.89 -3.84 -13.66
N PRO A 50 -5.06 -2.51 -13.44
CA PRO A 50 -4.70 -1.49 -14.41
C PRO A 50 -3.20 -1.41 -14.67
N TYR A 51 -2.38 -2.00 -13.79
CA TYR A 51 -0.93 -2.06 -13.94
C TYR A 51 -0.38 -3.46 -13.65
N GLN A 52 0.87 -3.67 -14.07
CA GLN A 52 1.63 -4.88 -13.80
C GLN A 52 3.07 -4.56 -13.37
N TYR A 53 3.62 -5.40 -12.51
CA TYR A 53 5.04 -5.44 -12.18
C TYR A 53 5.79 -6.23 -13.27
N GLN A 54 6.71 -5.55 -13.95
CA GLN A 54 7.64 -6.18 -14.88
C GLN A 54 9.02 -6.24 -14.24
N GLN A 55 9.51 -7.46 -13.98
CA GLN A 55 10.85 -7.66 -13.45
C GLN A 55 11.91 -7.23 -14.47
N ILE A 56 12.80 -6.35 -14.06
CA ILE A 56 13.87 -5.78 -14.88
C ILE A 56 15.20 -6.50 -14.60
N SER A 57 15.49 -6.74 -13.33
CA SER A 57 16.73 -7.40 -12.91
C SER A 57 16.58 -8.04 -11.54
N THR A 58 17.45 -9.00 -11.28
CA THR A 58 17.65 -9.62 -9.97
C THR A 58 19.15 -9.75 -9.73
N GLY A 59 19.57 -9.45 -8.52
CA GLY A 59 20.96 -9.50 -8.09
C GLY A 59 21.08 -9.56 -6.57
N ASN A 60 22.29 -9.32 -6.09
CA ASN A 60 22.59 -9.25 -4.66
C ASN A 60 22.72 -7.78 -4.22
N PRO A 61 22.68 -7.48 -2.92
CA PRO A 61 22.87 -6.12 -2.39
C PRO A 61 24.08 -5.37 -2.94
N GLN A 62 25.18 -6.07 -3.21
CA GLN A 62 26.42 -5.47 -3.74
C GLN A 62 26.27 -4.91 -5.16
N ASP A 63 25.31 -5.41 -5.93
CA ASP A 63 24.99 -4.91 -7.27
C ASP A 63 24.26 -3.56 -7.21
N TYR A 64 23.73 -3.18 -6.04
CA TYR A 64 22.86 -2.03 -5.80
C TYR A 64 23.31 -1.23 -4.57
N PRO A 65 24.51 -0.62 -4.59
CA PRO A 65 25.10 0.06 -3.43
C PRO A 65 24.25 1.24 -2.92
N GLU A 66 23.40 1.84 -3.76
CA GLU A 66 22.48 2.91 -3.37
C GLU A 66 21.41 2.49 -2.34
N LEU A 67 21.19 1.18 -2.17
CA LEU A 67 20.27 0.65 -1.17
C LEU A 67 20.93 0.54 0.21
N ALA A 68 22.27 0.64 0.29
CA ALA A 68 23.05 0.49 1.52
C ALA A 68 22.74 -0.81 2.28
N LEU A 69 22.55 -1.92 1.57
CA LEU A 69 22.21 -3.23 2.14
C LEU A 69 23.43 -4.15 2.34
N ASP A 70 24.65 -3.60 2.38
CA ASP A 70 25.91 -4.37 2.44
C ASP A 70 25.99 -5.31 3.67
N ALA A 71 25.28 -4.98 4.75
CA ALA A 71 25.22 -5.78 5.97
C ALA A 71 24.38 -7.08 5.83
N TRP A 72 23.64 -7.23 4.72
CA TRP A 72 22.76 -8.38 4.47
C TRP A 72 23.03 -9.04 3.12
N PRO A 73 24.27 -9.50 2.87
CA PRO A 73 24.69 -10.03 1.57
C PRO A 73 23.92 -11.27 1.12
N GLU A 74 23.19 -11.93 2.02
CA GLU A 74 22.37 -13.11 1.75
C GLU A 74 21.03 -12.79 1.08
N LEU A 75 20.61 -11.52 1.06
CA LEU A 75 19.35 -11.12 0.44
C LEU A 75 19.42 -11.21 -1.08
N THR A 76 18.32 -11.61 -1.69
CA THR A 76 18.10 -11.44 -3.12
C THR A 76 17.35 -10.12 -3.34
N VAL A 77 17.85 -9.27 -4.23
CA VAL A 77 17.24 -7.98 -4.57
C VAL A 77 16.68 -8.07 -5.99
N SER A 78 15.42 -7.68 -6.17
CA SER A 78 14.75 -7.66 -7.48
C SER A 78 14.14 -6.29 -7.77
N HIS A 79 14.29 -5.86 -9.03
CA HIS A 79 13.81 -4.58 -9.52
C HIS A 79 12.62 -4.81 -10.44
N TYR A 80 11.56 -4.04 -10.22
CA TYR A 80 10.35 -4.09 -11.02
C TYR A 80 10.00 -2.69 -11.52
N ASP A 81 9.75 -2.57 -12.81
CA ASP A 81 9.04 -1.43 -13.36
C ASP A 81 7.53 -1.69 -13.22
N VAL A 82 6.78 -0.67 -12.79
CA VAL A 82 5.32 -0.72 -12.68
C VAL A 82 4.74 -0.07 -13.92
N ILE A 83 4.05 -0.86 -14.74
CA ILE A 83 3.57 -0.44 -16.05
C ILE A 83 2.05 -0.43 -16.04
N ALA A 84 1.46 0.76 -16.19
CA ALA A 84 0.03 0.91 -16.40
C ALA A 84 -0.33 0.66 -17.87
N SER A 85 -1.50 0.08 -18.11
CA SER A 85 -1.97 -0.30 -19.45
C SER A 85 -2.09 0.92 -20.40
N GLU A 86 -2.37 2.09 -19.84
CA GLU A 86 -2.53 3.37 -20.51
C GLU A 86 -1.24 4.18 -20.68
N ALA A 87 -0.11 3.72 -20.11
CA ALA A 87 1.14 4.47 -20.05
C ALA A 87 2.24 3.84 -20.91
N GLU A 88 2.91 4.65 -21.73
CA GLU A 88 4.08 4.20 -22.53
C GLU A 88 5.34 3.99 -21.68
N LYS A 89 5.41 4.62 -20.50
CA LYS A 89 6.57 4.58 -19.60
C LYS A 89 6.14 4.02 -18.23
N PRO A 90 7.06 3.38 -17.49
CA PRO A 90 6.81 2.95 -16.13
C PRO A 90 6.33 4.11 -15.27
N ILE A 91 5.20 3.92 -14.59
CA ILE A 91 4.60 4.91 -13.70
C ILE A 91 5.22 4.90 -12.31
N ALA A 92 5.88 3.79 -11.93
CA ALA A 92 6.67 3.67 -10.73
C ALA A 92 7.75 2.60 -10.90
N ARG A 93 8.66 2.51 -9.93
CA ARG A 93 9.66 1.45 -9.80
C ARG A 93 9.69 0.93 -8.37
N ALA A 94 9.61 -0.38 -8.23
CA ALA A 94 9.72 -1.07 -6.96
C ALA A 94 11.04 -1.83 -6.90
N ILE A 95 11.72 -1.71 -5.76
CA ILE A 95 12.87 -2.56 -5.44
C ILE A 95 12.50 -3.35 -4.21
N VAL A 96 12.54 -4.66 -4.33
CA VAL A 96 12.18 -5.60 -3.27
C VAL A 96 13.40 -6.42 -2.87
N ALA A 97 13.46 -6.77 -1.59
CA ALA A 97 14.41 -7.75 -1.08
C ALA A 97 13.69 -8.96 -0.52
N GLN A 98 14.36 -10.10 -0.59
CA GLN A 98 13.85 -11.39 -0.20
C GLN A 98 14.97 -12.20 0.46
N ARG A 99 14.64 -12.90 1.54
CA ARG A 99 15.52 -13.93 2.13
C ARG A 99 14.96 -15.30 1.73
N ASP A 100 15.76 -16.09 1.03
CA ASP A 100 15.36 -17.39 0.52
C ASP A 100 14.00 -17.32 -0.24
N ASP A 101 13.08 -18.24 0.02
CA ASP A 101 11.74 -18.28 -0.58
C ASP A 101 10.67 -17.52 0.24
N ALA A 102 11.06 -16.66 1.20
CA ALA A 102 10.11 -15.87 1.98
C ALA A 102 9.37 -14.83 1.11
N PRO A 103 8.18 -14.34 1.48
CA PRO A 103 7.48 -13.33 0.68
C PRO A 103 8.33 -12.06 0.46
N PRO A 104 8.34 -11.46 -0.75
CA PRO A 104 9.16 -10.28 -1.04
C PRO A 104 8.75 -9.06 -0.19
N VAL A 105 9.74 -8.26 0.21
CA VAL A 105 9.57 -7.06 1.02
C VAL A 105 10.02 -5.84 0.24
N LEU A 106 9.16 -4.83 0.13
CA LEU A 106 9.49 -3.56 -0.51
C LEU A 106 10.59 -2.83 0.27
N ILE A 107 11.71 -2.53 -0.38
CA ILE A 107 12.84 -1.77 0.20
C ILE A 107 12.86 -0.33 -0.29
N LYS A 108 12.46 -0.11 -1.54
CA LYS A 108 12.40 1.22 -2.12
C LYS A 108 11.28 1.31 -3.12
N TRP A 109 10.52 2.40 -3.02
CA TRP A 109 9.53 2.80 -3.99
C TRP A 109 9.96 4.11 -4.65
N GLN A 110 9.80 4.18 -5.97
CA GLN A 110 10.00 5.40 -6.72
C GLN A 110 8.76 5.71 -7.56
N ASN A 111 8.09 6.83 -7.30
CA ASN A 111 6.99 7.32 -8.14
C ASN A 111 7.55 8.08 -9.35
N ASN A 112 7.10 7.71 -10.55
CA ASN A 112 7.41 8.42 -11.80
C ASN A 112 6.19 9.17 -12.38
N SER A 113 5.02 9.01 -11.75
CA SER A 113 3.78 9.74 -12.04
C SER A 113 3.56 10.91 -11.08
N LYS A 114 2.61 11.77 -11.42
CA LYS A 114 2.17 12.86 -10.53
C LYS A 114 1.26 12.38 -9.39
N GLU A 115 0.46 11.36 -9.67
CA GLU A 115 -0.37 10.69 -8.67
C GLU A 115 0.48 9.64 -7.94
N ILE A 116 0.31 9.53 -6.63
CA ILE A 116 0.99 8.49 -5.84
C ILE A 116 0.30 7.15 -6.12
N LEU A 117 1.13 6.12 -6.25
CA LEU A 117 0.70 4.74 -6.30
C LEU A 117 1.41 3.96 -5.18
N HIS A 118 0.63 3.23 -4.37
CA HIS A 118 1.02 2.38 -3.23
C HIS A 118 1.79 3.04 -2.08
N ALA A 119 2.93 3.67 -2.37
CA ALA A 119 3.83 4.17 -1.35
C ALA A 119 4.40 5.55 -1.72
N LEU A 120 4.68 6.33 -0.68
CA LEU A 120 5.43 7.56 -0.78
C LEU A 120 6.92 7.23 -0.93
N ASP A 121 7.68 8.03 -1.67
CA ASP A 121 9.14 7.87 -1.79
C ASP A 121 9.87 8.20 -0.47
N TRP A 122 10.96 7.50 -0.17
CA TRP A 122 11.90 7.78 0.92
C TRP A 122 13.35 7.46 0.54
N LYS A 123 14.30 7.92 1.36
CA LYS A 123 15.72 7.56 1.22
C LYS A 123 15.95 6.15 1.77
N SER A 124 16.17 5.19 0.89
CA SER A 124 16.41 3.78 1.25
C SER A 124 17.58 3.59 2.22
N SER A 125 18.63 4.40 2.14
CA SER A 125 19.78 4.32 3.05
C SER A 125 19.43 4.55 4.52
N GLU A 126 18.37 5.32 4.80
CA GLU A 126 17.91 5.59 6.17
C GLU A 126 17.35 4.32 6.84
N LEU A 127 16.79 3.39 6.05
CA LEU A 127 16.27 2.12 6.54
C LEU A 127 17.40 1.22 7.08
N SER A 128 18.53 1.15 6.36
CA SER A 128 19.70 0.37 6.80
C SER A 128 20.31 0.93 8.09
N GLU A 129 20.38 2.27 8.20
CA GLU A 129 20.84 2.93 9.41
C GLU A 129 19.90 2.67 10.60
N LEU A 130 18.59 2.72 10.38
CA LEU A 130 17.59 2.36 11.38
C LEU A 130 17.74 0.90 11.83
N ALA A 131 17.90 -0.05 10.90
CA ALA A 131 18.11 -1.46 11.22
C ALA A 131 19.37 -1.68 12.08
N ALA A 132 20.46 -0.96 11.79
CA ALA A 132 21.66 -0.98 12.61
C ALA A 132 21.41 -0.40 14.01
N ALA A 133 20.68 0.70 14.11
CA ALA A 133 20.32 1.32 15.39
C ALA A 133 19.43 0.42 16.25
N ILE A 134 18.47 -0.29 15.66
CA ILE A 134 17.62 -1.27 16.36
C ILE A 134 18.50 -2.36 16.99
N ASN A 135 19.41 -2.94 16.23
CA ASN A 135 20.32 -3.97 16.77
C ASN A 135 21.23 -3.46 17.90
N GLN A 136 21.44 -2.15 18.01
CA GLN A 136 22.21 -1.52 19.08
C GLN A 136 21.36 -1.16 20.31
N HIS A 137 20.11 -0.72 20.11
CA HIS A 137 19.29 -0.10 21.15
C HIS A 137 18.12 -0.96 21.63
N ALA A 138 17.63 -1.90 20.81
CA ALA A 138 16.53 -2.78 21.16
C ALA A 138 17.03 -4.08 21.82
N GLU A 139 16.27 -4.55 22.80
CA GLU A 139 16.46 -5.90 23.35
C GLU A 139 16.13 -6.95 22.27
N LYS A 140 16.92 -8.03 22.19
CA LYS A 140 16.82 -9.03 21.11
C LYS A 140 15.43 -9.66 20.94
N ASP A 141 14.74 -9.88 22.05
CA ASP A 141 13.43 -10.55 22.08
C ASP A 141 12.26 -9.53 22.17
N ALA A 142 12.55 -8.23 22.03
CA ALA A 142 11.54 -7.20 22.08
C ALA A 142 10.67 -7.19 20.83
N LEU A 143 9.40 -6.79 21.01
CA LEU A 143 8.49 -6.55 19.91
C LEU A 143 8.73 -5.17 19.31
N ILE A 144 8.79 -5.08 17.98
CA ILE A 144 8.81 -3.81 17.27
C ILE A 144 7.44 -3.57 16.63
N LEU A 145 6.87 -2.42 16.94
CA LEU A 145 5.65 -1.90 16.35
C LEU A 145 6.05 -0.85 15.34
N ALA A 146 5.50 -0.96 14.13
CA ALA A 146 5.63 0.07 13.12
C ALA A 146 4.42 -0.04 12.19
N TRP A 147 4.32 0.86 11.21
CA TRP A 147 3.43 0.61 10.08
C TRP A 147 3.77 -0.74 9.42
N TRP A 148 2.80 -1.40 8.77
CA TRP A 148 2.97 -2.78 8.32
C TRP A 148 4.12 -2.97 7.32
N ASP A 149 4.37 -1.99 6.46
CA ASP A 149 5.45 -2.00 5.47
C ASP A 149 6.82 -1.93 6.16
N ILE A 150 6.97 -0.98 7.09
CA ILE A 150 8.17 -0.83 7.91
C ILE A 150 8.39 -2.07 8.79
N SER A 151 7.32 -2.64 9.35
CA SER A 151 7.40 -3.86 10.16
C SER A 151 8.06 -5.00 9.39
N ARG A 152 7.63 -5.23 8.15
CA ARG A 152 8.24 -6.27 7.28
C ARG A 152 9.69 -5.97 6.96
N GLN A 153 10.02 -4.70 6.67
CA GLN A 153 11.40 -4.28 6.43
C GLN A 153 12.29 -4.53 7.64
N ILE A 154 11.83 -4.16 8.83
CA ILE A 154 12.59 -4.36 10.07
C ILE A 154 12.74 -5.84 10.41
N ASN A 155 11.70 -6.65 10.23
CA ASN A 155 11.81 -8.10 10.44
C ASN A 155 12.86 -8.71 9.49
N LEU A 156 12.84 -8.35 8.21
CA LEU A 156 13.81 -8.83 7.22
C LEU A 156 15.26 -8.47 7.62
N LEU A 157 15.49 -7.19 7.97
CA LEU A 157 16.83 -6.64 8.19
C LEU A 157 17.37 -6.89 9.61
N THR A 158 16.52 -7.08 10.61
CA THR A 158 16.99 -7.21 12.00
C THR A 158 16.67 -8.56 12.62
N GLY A 159 15.71 -9.29 12.07
CA GLY A 159 15.21 -10.54 12.64
C GLY A 159 14.39 -10.36 13.93
N HIS A 160 14.13 -9.12 14.38
CA HIS A 160 13.24 -8.86 15.51
C HIS A 160 11.80 -9.24 15.17
N ASP A 161 11.07 -9.69 16.18
CA ASP A 161 9.64 -9.88 16.09
C ASP A 161 8.95 -8.53 15.81
N THR A 162 8.02 -8.55 14.85
CA THR A 162 7.18 -7.41 14.54
C THR A 162 5.71 -7.78 14.66
N LEU A 163 4.86 -6.79 14.96
CA LEU A 163 3.43 -7.05 15.12
C LEU A 163 2.76 -7.42 13.78
N PHE A 164 3.25 -6.84 12.69
CA PHE A 164 2.75 -7.10 11.34
C PHE A 164 3.85 -7.76 10.50
N THR A 165 3.49 -8.82 9.79
CA THR A 165 4.37 -9.67 8.99
C THR A 165 3.84 -9.86 7.55
N SER A 166 2.54 -9.67 7.35
CA SER A 166 1.91 -9.72 6.03
C SER A 166 1.92 -8.36 5.33
N HIS A 167 1.94 -8.37 4.00
CA HIS A 167 1.64 -7.22 3.15
C HIS A 167 0.15 -6.87 3.29
N LEU A 168 -0.17 -5.90 4.17
CA LEU A 168 -1.57 -5.54 4.46
C LEU A 168 -2.21 -4.69 3.36
N ASN A 169 -1.41 -3.89 2.63
CA ASN A 169 -1.90 -2.95 1.62
C ASN A 169 -2.87 -1.88 2.17
N GLU A 170 -2.69 -1.48 3.44
CA GLU A 170 -3.58 -0.54 4.13
C GLU A 170 -2.87 0.77 4.57
N PRO A 171 -3.38 1.97 4.20
CA PRO A 171 -4.45 2.18 3.24
C PRO A 171 -4.01 1.80 1.82
N LEU A 172 -4.97 1.41 1.00
CA LEU A 172 -4.73 1.25 -0.43
C LEU A 172 -4.62 2.63 -1.09
N ILE A 173 -3.39 3.02 -1.45
CA ILE A 173 -3.10 4.29 -2.13
C ILE A 173 -3.11 4.08 -3.64
N ILE A 174 -4.22 4.41 -4.30
CA ILE A 174 -4.35 4.31 -5.76
C ILE A 174 -4.96 5.59 -6.36
N PRO A 175 -4.61 5.94 -7.61
CA PRO A 175 -5.24 7.02 -8.35
C PRO A 175 -6.78 6.93 -8.35
N GLN A 176 -7.44 8.09 -8.30
CA GLN A 176 -8.91 8.14 -8.17
C GLN A 176 -9.63 7.42 -9.32
N HIS A 177 -9.06 7.45 -10.52
CA HIS A 177 -9.65 6.81 -11.70
C HIS A 177 -9.56 5.28 -11.69
N TRP A 178 -8.75 4.69 -10.79
CA TRP A 178 -8.64 3.24 -10.58
C TRP A 178 -9.48 2.71 -9.43
N GLN A 179 -10.22 3.56 -8.71
CA GLN A 179 -11.05 3.16 -7.57
C GLN A 179 -12.08 2.07 -7.93
N ALA A 180 -12.60 2.08 -9.16
CA ALA A 180 -13.53 1.05 -9.64
C ALA A 180 -12.88 -0.34 -9.83
N GLN A 181 -11.55 -0.43 -9.81
CA GLN A 181 -10.75 -1.64 -10.00
C GLN A 181 -10.07 -2.09 -8.69
N MET A 182 -10.49 -1.54 -7.55
CA MET A 182 -9.90 -1.81 -6.23
C MET A 182 -9.78 -3.31 -5.91
N GLU A 183 -10.82 -4.11 -6.15
CA GLU A 183 -10.80 -5.56 -5.88
C GLU A 183 -9.78 -6.30 -6.78
N ALA A 184 -9.67 -5.90 -8.04
CA ALA A 184 -8.71 -6.46 -8.98
C ALA A 184 -7.27 -6.13 -8.59
N ILE A 185 -7.04 -4.89 -8.16
CA ILE A 185 -5.76 -4.41 -7.63
C ILE A 185 -5.39 -5.22 -6.39
N ASP A 186 -6.29 -5.33 -5.40
CA ASP A 186 -6.02 -6.07 -4.17
C ASP A 186 -5.67 -7.54 -4.43
N ALA A 187 -6.42 -8.21 -5.30
CA ALA A 187 -6.12 -9.60 -5.69
C ALA A 187 -4.76 -9.74 -6.41
N TYR A 188 -4.43 -8.78 -7.27
CA TYR A 188 -3.14 -8.74 -7.96
C TYR A 188 -1.97 -8.52 -6.98
N GLU A 189 -2.11 -7.55 -6.09
CA GLU A 189 -1.12 -7.23 -5.05
C GLU A 189 -0.87 -8.44 -4.13
N GLN A 190 -1.91 -9.10 -3.62
CA GLN A 190 -1.75 -10.30 -2.79
C GLN A 190 -0.98 -11.42 -3.51
N THR A 191 -1.20 -11.56 -4.82
CA THR A 191 -0.50 -12.54 -5.65
C THR A 191 0.97 -12.15 -5.84
N PHE A 192 1.24 -10.89 -6.20
CA PHE A 192 2.58 -10.39 -6.43
C PHE A 192 3.44 -10.45 -5.16
N TRP A 193 2.90 -9.99 -4.03
CA TRP A 193 3.60 -9.97 -2.74
C TRP A 193 3.64 -11.32 -2.04
N GLN A 194 3.00 -12.35 -2.61
CA GLN A 194 2.94 -13.71 -2.06
C GLN A 194 2.51 -13.72 -0.59
N SER A 195 1.61 -12.81 -0.24
CA SER A 195 1.25 -12.52 1.13
C SER A 195 -0.24 -12.21 1.18
N ARG A 196 -0.93 -12.89 2.10
CA ARG A 196 -2.34 -12.64 2.36
C ARG A 196 -2.54 -12.42 3.86
N PRO A 197 -3.03 -11.24 4.26
CA PRO A 197 -3.18 -10.92 5.66
C PRO A 197 -4.28 -11.76 6.32
N GLU A 198 -4.04 -12.16 7.55
CA GLU A 198 -5.07 -12.78 8.37
C GLU A 198 -6.02 -11.72 8.93
N ARG A 199 -7.28 -12.10 9.16
CA ARG A 199 -8.29 -11.19 9.73
C ARG A 199 -7.85 -10.59 11.06
N GLN A 200 -7.23 -11.40 11.92
CA GLN A 200 -6.73 -10.95 13.21
C GLN A 200 -5.64 -9.88 13.06
N GLU A 201 -4.75 -10.04 12.09
CA GLU A 201 -3.67 -9.08 11.82
C GLU A 201 -4.23 -7.74 11.32
N LEU A 202 -5.26 -7.77 10.46
CA LEU A 202 -5.99 -6.57 10.03
C LEU A 202 -6.68 -5.86 11.19
N GLU A 203 -7.36 -6.60 12.07
CA GLU A 203 -8.01 -6.05 13.28
C GLU A 203 -6.98 -5.46 14.26
N GLN A 204 -5.80 -6.09 14.40
CA GLN A 204 -4.69 -5.54 15.18
C GLN A 204 -4.11 -4.28 14.54
N PHE A 205 -4.02 -4.24 13.21
CA PHE A 205 -3.53 -3.09 12.48
C PHE A 205 -4.48 -1.89 12.64
N GLU A 206 -5.78 -2.10 12.54
CA GLU A 206 -6.79 -1.05 12.80
C GLU A 206 -6.66 -0.49 14.22
N ARG A 207 -6.47 -1.37 15.23
CA ARG A 207 -6.26 -0.92 16.62
C ARG A 207 -4.97 -0.14 16.79
N PHE A 208 -3.89 -0.58 16.14
CA PHE A 208 -2.61 0.11 16.13
C PHE A 208 -2.74 1.50 15.50
N SER A 209 -3.32 1.61 14.31
CA SER A 209 -3.47 2.87 13.59
C SER A 209 -4.40 3.83 14.33
N LEU A 210 -5.52 3.35 14.90
CA LEU A 210 -6.38 4.17 15.75
C LEU A 210 -5.64 4.73 16.97
N ALA A 211 -4.81 3.91 17.66
CA ALA A 211 -4.04 4.37 18.80
C ALA A 211 -3.09 5.53 18.46
N LEU A 212 -2.59 5.60 17.22
CA LEU A 212 -1.76 6.71 16.73
C LEU A 212 -2.54 8.03 16.55
N THR A 213 -3.86 7.96 16.39
CA THR A 213 -4.75 9.14 16.28
C THR A 213 -5.22 9.67 17.63
N GLU A 214 -5.03 8.93 18.71
CA GLU A 214 -5.45 9.34 20.04
C GLU A 214 -4.43 10.28 20.69
N GLU A 215 -4.81 11.01 21.74
CA GLU A 215 -3.86 11.81 22.53
C GLU A 215 -2.77 10.91 23.15
N PRO A 216 -1.54 11.42 23.41
CA PRO A 216 -0.39 10.56 23.64
C PRO A 216 -0.52 9.56 24.78
N ALA A 217 -1.05 9.97 25.93
CA ALA A 217 -1.24 9.06 27.07
C ALA A 217 -2.24 7.94 26.76
N THR A 218 -3.34 8.28 26.09
CA THR A 218 -4.38 7.32 25.69
C THR A 218 -3.87 6.37 24.60
N GLY A 219 -3.22 6.91 23.57
CA GLY A 219 -2.65 6.12 22.47
C GLY A 219 -1.61 5.13 22.98
N VAL A 220 -0.67 5.56 23.84
CA VAL A 220 0.33 4.65 24.42
C VAL A 220 -0.30 3.57 25.28
N ALA A 221 -1.35 3.88 26.06
CA ALA A 221 -2.07 2.87 26.82
C ALA A 221 -2.72 1.81 25.89
N GLN A 222 -3.34 2.23 24.79
CA GLN A 222 -3.92 1.32 23.79
C GLN A 222 -2.85 0.46 23.11
N LEU A 223 -1.69 1.04 22.76
CA LEU A 223 -0.55 0.28 22.23
C LEU A 223 -0.05 -0.75 23.24
N ARG A 224 0.04 -0.38 24.54
CA ARG A 224 0.45 -1.30 25.61
C ARG A 224 -0.54 -2.45 25.81
N GLU A 225 -1.83 -2.23 25.61
CA GLU A 225 -2.83 -3.30 25.62
C GLU A 225 -2.69 -4.24 24.41
N LEU A 226 -2.34 -3.70 23.24
CA LEU A 226 -2.19 -4.48 22.01
C LEU A 226 -1.01 -5.47 22.09
N ILE A 227 0.09 -5.06 22.73
CA ILE A 227 1.36 -5.82 22.81
C ILE A 227 1.46 -6.73 24.03
N GLY A 228 0.60 -6.53 25.03
CA GLY A 228 0.66 -7.19 26.32
C GLY A 228 1.48 -6.42 27.35
N LYS A 229 1.09 -6.55 28.63
CA LYS A 229 1.59 -5.71 29.73
C LYS A 229 3.07 -5.90 30.07
N GLU A 230 3.62 -7.09 29.81
CA GLU A 230 4.97 -7.47 30.27
C GLU A 230 6.01 -7.53 29.14
N ARG A 231 5.59 -7.37 27.88
CA ARG A 231 6.49 -7.48 26.73
C ARG A 231 7.28 -6.19 26.54
N THR A 232 8.61 -6.26 26.56
CA THR A 232 9.43 -5.13 26.11
C THR A 232 9.08 -4.84 24.66
N ALA A 233 8.77 -3.58 24.36
CA ALA A 233 8.37 -3.17 23.03
C ALA A 233 8.86 -1.78 22.67
N TYR A 234 9.05 -1.59 21.38
CA TYR A 234 9.46 -0.35 20.77
C TYR A 234 8.48 0.01 19.68
N ILE A 235 8.29 1.31 19.44
CA ILE A 235 7.53 1.81 18.30
C ILE A 235 8.46 2.60 17.38
N ILE A 236 8.35 2.32 16.09
CA ILE A 236 8.96 3.08 15.02
C ILE A 236 7.84 3.78 14.28
N VAL A 237 8.01 5.09 14.10
CA VAL A 237 7.18 5.86 13.18
C VAL A 237 8.04 6.53 12.13
N HIS A 238 7.46 6.69 10.95
CA HIS A 238 8.07 7.45 9.87
C HIS A 238 7.17 8.63 9.50
N VAL A 239 7.76 9.73 9.03
CA VAL A 239 6.99 10.94 8.67
C VAL A 239 5.89 10.65 7.64
N THR A 240 6.10 9.67 6.74
CA THR A 240 5.07 9.25 5.75
C THR A 240 3.82 8.67 6.39
N ASP A 241 3.91 8.16 7.62
CA ASP A 241 2.77 7.56 8.31
C ASP A 241 1.70 8.61 8.61
N LEU A 242 2.06 9.90 8.66
CA LEU A 242 1.09 11.00 8.74
C LEU A 242 0.10 10.96 7.57
N TYR A 243 0.61 10.81 6.35
CA TYR A 243 -0.24 10.78 5.17
C TYR A 243 -1.09 9.51 5.14
N LYS A 244 -0.50 8.35 5.45
CA LYS A 244 -1.22 7.08 5.51
C LYS A 244 -2.36 7.15 6.54
N LEU A 245 -2.09 7.72 7.71
CA LEU A 245 -3.08 7.87 8.76
C LEU A 245 -4.17 8.88 8.40
N GLY A 246 -3.82 9.99 7.74
CA GLY A 246 -4.78 10.97 7.23
C GLY A 246 -5.66 10.44 6.10
N LEU A 247 -5.20 9.46 5.33
CA LEU A 247 -6.04 8.74 4.37
C LEU A 247 -7.04 7.80 5.06
N MET A 248 -6.62 7.12 6.12
CA MET A 248 -7.48 6.17 6.86
C MET A 248 -8.51 6.87 7.75
N TYR A 249 -8.12 7.95 8.43
CA TYR A 249 -8.94 8.66 9.41
C TYR A 249 -8.92 10.18 9.18
N PRO A 250 -9.43 10.66 8.02
CA PRO A 250 -9.41 12.09 7.67
C PRO A 250 -10.16 12.97 8.67
N GLU A 251 -11.08 12.41 9.45
CA GLU A 251 -11.82 13.10 10.52
C GLU A 251 -11.05 13.23 11.83
N ARG A 252 -9.92 12.52 11.98
CA ARG A 252 -9.09 12.51 13.20
C ARG A 252 -7.77 13.22 13.02
N ILE A 253 -7.21 13.15 11.81
CA ILE A 253 -5.95 13.80 11.48
C ILE A 253 -5.99 14.37 10.05
N GLY A 254 -6.06 15.70 9.97
CA GLY A 254 -5.98 16.41 8.70
C GLY A 254 -4.52 16.57 8.28
N VAL A 255 -4.14 15.98 7.15
CA VAL A 255 -2.78 16.04 6.62
C VAL A 255 -2.78 16.44 5.16
N ALA A 256 -1.95 17.42 4.82
CA ALA A 256 -1.57 17.73 3.45
C ALA A 256 -0.07 17.54 3.28
N TYR A 257 0.40 17.33 2.06
CA TYR A 257 1.83 17.33 1.77
C TYR A 257 2.12 18.06 0.46
N GLN A 258 3.35 18.56 0.35
CA GLN A 258 3.86 19.12 -0.90
C GLN A 258 5.36 18.88 -1.02
N ASN A 259 5.80 18.55 -2.24
CA ASN A 259 7.21 18.38 -2.55
C ASN A 259 7.82 19.71 -3.00
N PHE A 260 9.05 19.96 -2.58
CA PHE A 260 9.83 21.13 -2.96
C PHE A 260 11.26 20.75 -3.38
N PRO A 261 11.81 21.39 -4.42
CA PRO A 261 13.20 21.21 -4.76
C PRO A 261 14.08 21.85 -3.67
N LEU A 262 15.05 21.08 -3.18
CA LEU A 262 16.09 21.55 -2.28
C LEU A 262 17.14 22.33 -3.09
N THR A 263 16.82 23.57 -3.44
CA THR A 263 17.82 24.52 -3.92
C THR A 263 18.57 25.04 -2.69
N GLY A 264 19.89 25.23 -2.74
CA GLY A 264 20.76 25.53 -1.58
C GLY A 264 20.43 26.79 -0.74
N ASN A 265 19.26 27.41 -0.92
CA ASN A 265 18.70 28.49 -0.14
C ASN A 265 17.62 27.97 0.84
N ILE A 266 18.06 27.32 1.92
CA ILE A 266 17.19 26.79 2.99
C ILE A 266 16.38 27.93 3.66
N HIS A 267 16.93 29.14 3.76
CA HIS A 267 16.22 30.29 4.34
C HIS A 267 15.02 30.75 3.49
N GLY A 268 15.15 30.72 2.16
CA GLY A 268 14.03 31.01 1.24
C GLY A 268 12.90 29.99 1.38
N MET A 269 13.26 28.72 1.59
CA MET A 269 12.31 27.63 1.79
C MET A 269 11.46 27.81 3.06
N ILE A 270 12.07 28.20 4.19
CA ILE A 270 11.34 28.49 5.43
C ILE A 270 10.30 29.60 5.23
N ASN A 271 10.66 30.68 4.51
CA ASN A 271 9.71 31.75 4.20
C ASN A 271 8.55 31.25 3.34
N HIS A 272 8.84 30.38 2.36
CA HIS A 272 7.80 29.77 1.55
C HIS A 272 6.85 28.90 2.39
N MET A 273 7.36 28.13 3.35
CA MET A 273 6.52 27.34 4.26
C MET A 273 5.63 28.22 5.14
N LYS A 274 6.16 29.32 5.67
CA LYS A 274 5.36 30.29 6.44
C LYS A 274 4.23 30.91 5.63
N VAL A 275 4.47 31.16 4.34
CA VAL A 275 3.41 31.61 3.42
C VAL A 275 2.37 30.53 3.23
N GLN A 276 2.77 29.28 2.96
CA GLN A 276 1.86 28.15 2.81
C GLN A 276 0.99 27.90 4.06
N LEU A 277 1.60 27.92 5.25
CA LEU A 277 0.87 27.83 6.53
C LEU A 277 -0.24 28.88 6.61
N LYS A 278 0.10 30.14 6.29
CA LYS A 278 -0.84 31.27 6.40
C LYS A 278 -1.90 31.27 5.30
N GLU A 279 -1.54 30.92 4.07
CA GLU A 279 -2.47 30.93 2.93
C GLU A 279 -3.51 29.81 3.02
N HIS A 280 -3.14 28.67 3.60
CA HIS A 280 -3.99 27.49 3.71
C HIS A 280 -4.52 27.23 5.13
N ASP A 281 -4.20 28.11 6.09
CA ASP A 281 -4.63 28.03 7.50
C ASP A 281 -4.21 26.71 8.18
N PHE A 282 -3.02 26.21 7.85
CA PHE A 282 -2.45 25.03 8.50
C PHE A 282 -1.89 25.39 9.88
N ASP A 283 -2.01 24.46 10.83
CA ASP A 283 -1.55 24.64 12.21
C ASP A 283 -0.02 24.54 12.34
N THR A 284 0.60 23.56 11.66
CA THR A 284 2.04 23.33 11.71
C THR A 284 2.53 22.51 10.50
N TYR A 285 3.84 22.35 10.39
CA TYR A 285 4.49 21.51 9.39
C TYR A 285 5.74 20.81 9.90
N THR A 286 6.06 19.68 9.26
CA THR A 286 7.31 18.94 9.40
C THR A 286 7.91 18.62 8.03
N LEU A 287 9.18 18.24 7.99
CA LEU A 287 9.97 18.06 6.77
C LEU A 287 10.55 16.65 6.69
N GLN A 288 10.58 16.08 5.49
CA GLN A 288 11.26 14.84 5.17
C GLN A 288 12.16 15.05 3.94
N SER A 289 13.40 14.57 4.00
CA SER A 289 14.23 14.50 2.80
C SER A 289 13.85 13.28 1.98
N ILE A 290 13.50 13.46 0.70
CA ILE A 290 13.18 12.36 -0.22
C ILE A 290 14.43 11.96 -0.99
N THR A 291 15.17 12.96 -1.47
CA THR A 291 16.44 12.81 -2.18
C THR A 291 17.41 13.87 -1.66
N ASP A 292 18.61 13.96 -2.21
CA ASP A 292 19.55 15.04 -1.87
C ASP A 292 19.14 16.38 -2.48
N THR A 293 18.16 16.38 -3.39
CA THR A 293 17.68 17.55 -4.12
C THR A 293 16.19 17.83 -3.95
N GLU A 294 15.48 17.05 -3.13
CA GLU A 294 14.04 17.16 -2.95
C GLU A 294 13.63 16.85 -1.52
N ILE A 295 12.74 17.69 -0.99
CA ILE A 295 12.11 17.50 0.31
C ILE A 295 10.59 17.41 0.15
N ARG A 296 9.95 16.71 1.08
CA ARG A 296 8.51 16.74 1.28
C ARG A 296 8.20 17.49 2.56
N VAL A 297 7.25 18.40 2.48
CA VAL A 297 6.68 19.06 3.65
C VAL A 297 5.32 18.44 3.92
N TYR A 298 5.06 18.09 5.17
CA TYR A 298 3.76 17.63 5.63
C TYR A 298 3.17 18.70 6.55
N PHE A 299 1.92 19.06 6.31
CA PHE A 299 1.17 20.07 7.04
C PHE A 299 0.04 19.42 7.82
N LEU A 300 -0.13 19.82 9.07
CA LEU A 300 -1.31 19.45 9.86
C LEU A 300 -2.38 20.54 9.71
N SER A 301 -3.61 20.11 9.46
CA SER A 301 -4.72 21.02 9.14
C SER A 301 -5.20 21.83 10.33
N ASP A 302 -5.12 21.30 11.54
CA ASP A 302 -5.69 21.92 12.74
C ASP A 302 -4.97 21.51 14.02
N GLU A 303 -5.32 22.18 15.12
CA GLU A 303 -4.75 21.92 16.45
C GLU A 303 -5.08 20.51 16.97
N GLN A 304 -6.23 19.93 16.57
CA GLN A 304 -6.62 18.58 16.97
C GLN A 304 -5.67 17.55 16.37
N SER A 305 -5.31 17.71 15.10
CA SER A 305 -4.35 16.87 14.39
C SER A 305 -2.98 16.89 15.08
N SER A 306 -2.57 18.04 15.61
CA SER A 306 -1.31 18.22 16.38
C SER A 306 -1.32 17.58 17.78
N LYS A 307 -2.50 17.21 18.30
CA LYS A 307 -2.64 16.54 19.60
C LYS A 307 -2.58 15.01 19.50
N THR A 308 -2.51 14.46 18.30
CA THR A 308 -2.41 13.00 18.09
C THR A 308 -1.06 12.47 18.57
N LEU A 309 -1.02 11.20 18.98
CA LEU A 309 0.19 10.50 19.41
C LEU A 309 1.24 10.51 18.28
N LEU A 310 0.83 10.28 17.04
CA LEU A 310 1.74 10.35 15.89
C LEU A 310 2.36 11.74 15.74
N ALA A 311 1.57 12.81 15.87
CA ALA A 311 2.11 14.17 15.79
C ALA A 311 3.11 14.47 16.90
N GLY A 312 2.85 14.03 18.13
CA GLY A 312 3.77 14.19 19.26
C GLY A 312 5.10 13.44 19.12
N MET A 313 5.17 12.42 18.26
CA MET A 313 6.39 11.64 17.97
C MET A 313 7.22 12.23 16.81
N LEU A 314 6.79 13.33 16.18
CA LEU A 314 7.42 13.87 14.98
C LEU A 314 7.78 15.35 15.14
N PRO A 315 8.85 15.84 14.48
CA PRO A 315 9.42 17.16 14.74
C PRO A 315 8.62 18.23 14.00
N PHE A 316 7.50 18.66 14.59
CA PHE A 316 6.69 19.75 14.06
C PHE A 316 7.23 21.13 14.46
N THR A 317 7.11 22.09 13.56
CA THR A 317 7.53 23.48 13.81
C THR A 317 6.58 24.15 14.80
N ASP A 318 7.11 24.92 15.75
CA ASP A 318 6.34 25.63 16.78
C ASP A 318 5.48 24.72 17.69
N LYS A 319 5.86 23.43 17.81
CA LYS A 319 5.30 22.45 18.75
C LYS A 319 6.40 21.93 19.67
N ASP A 320 6.00 21.26 20.75
CA ASP A 320 6.95 20.64 21.69
C ASP A 320 7.83 19.62 20.97
N ALA A 321 9.11 19.57 21.36
CA ALA A 321 10.06 18.69 20.68
C ALA A 321 9.71 17.21 20.97
N PRO A 322 9.94 16.28 20.02
CA PRO A 322 9.58 14.88 20.24
C PRO A 322 10.33 14.19 21.40
N MET A 323 11.43 14.80 21.87
CA MET A 323 12.17 14.36 23.07
C MET A 323 11.50 14.76 24.39
N GLU A 324 10.54 15.68 24.36
CA GLU A 324 9.75 16.15 25.50
C GLU A 324 8.46 15.34 25.68
N LEU A 325 8.18 14.41 24.76
CA LEU A 325 7.03 13.51 24.86
C LEU A 325 7.17 12.57 26.07
N GLU A 326 6.46 12.86 27.16
CA GLU A 326 6.58 12.06 28.40
C GLU A 326 6.03 10.63 28.27
N ALA A 327 5.11 10.40 27.34
CA ALA A 327 4.44 9.12 27.18
C ALA A 327 5.32 8.03 26.56
N LEU A 328 6.43 8.40 25.90
CA LEU A 328 7.35 7.49 25.21
C LEU A 328 8.79 7.96 25.38
N GLN A 329 9.75 7.04 25.43
CA GLN A 329 11.16 7.42 25.51
C GLN A 329 11.81 7.36 24.12
N LEU A 330 12.19 8.52 23.56
CA LEU A 330 12.96 8.58 22.31
C LEU A 330 14.35 7.93 22.49
N LEU A 331 14.70 7.01 21.60
CA LEU A 331 16.00 6.31 21.63
C LEU A 331 16.88 6.62 20.42
N TYR A 332 16.28 6.79 19.25
CA TYR A 332 17.01 7.02 18.01
C TYR A 332 16.16 7.79 17.02
N GLN A 333 16.82 8.62 16.22
CA GLN A 333 16.20 9.34 15.10
C GLN A 333 17.17 9.36 13.93
N LYS A 334 16.65 9.11 12.72
CA LYS A 334 17.42 9.28 11.48
C LYS A 334 16.49 9.56 10.33
N GLY A 335 16.73 10.70 9.67
CA GLY A 335 15.93 11.11 8.52
C GLY A 335 14.46 11.18 8.87
N GLY A 336 13.62 10.42 8.18
CA GLY A 336 12.20 10.33 8.47
C GLY A 336 11.81 9.40 9.63
N TYR A 337 12.74 8.58 10.16
CA TYR A 337 12.44 7.54 11.15
C TYR A 337 12.70 7.98 12.59
N TRP A 338 11.78 7.59 13.47
CA TRP A 338 11.83 7.86 14.91
C TRP A 338 11.53 6.58 15.70
N LEU A 339 12.47 6.18 16.56
CA LEU A 339 12.39 4.98 17.38
C LEU A 339 12.20 5.35 18.84
N TYR A 340 11.12 4.85 19.43
CA TYR A 340 10.76 5.06 20.82
C TYR A 340 10.65 3.74 21.58
N LYS A 341 10.96 3.76 22.87
CA LYS A 341 10.59 2.70 23.81
C LYS A 341 9.20 2.96 24.37
N ILE A 342 8.35 1.93 24.34
CA ILE A 342 7.04 1.96 24.99
C ILE A 342 7.25 1.62 26.48
N PRO A 343 6.73 2.44 27.42
CA PRO A 343 6.94 2.25 28.86
C PRO A 343 6.20 1.04 29.43
#